data_AF-A0AAP4F6C9-F1
#
_entry.id   AF-A0AAP4F6C9-F1
#
_cell.length_a   1.000
_cell.length_b   1.000
_cell.length_c   1.000
_cell.angle_alpha   90.00
_cell.angle_beta   90.00
_cell.angle_gamma   90.00
#
_symmetry.space_group_name_H-M   'P 1'
#
loop_
_entity.id
_entity.type
_entity.pdbx_description
1 polymer ?
#
loop_
_entity_poly.entity_id
_entity_poly.type
_entity_poly.pdbx_seq_one_letter_code
_entity_poly.pdbx_strand_id
1 'polypeptide(L)'
;MPAPVSLPNLRPTQLRLYRSQPQRTTLLWVVLVLVVAAAMLAPVVLNKVTPSAQQATTPLVVKDPVAGAEIRLADRECPVDAMALTGQGWNCPGLHIESLTTPHAGDPDLTLRRMFRFVAGTDLPEGDILRAGEQRLLIEPNGHGIAMSTSQLGASQVIVFRGRINENLDIVTGSWREISGEELPEIVRELLQSYTGTGSDAADNPLRAPEPQPVHNAAPHPSTQAHTVRRVV
;
A
#
# COMPACT_ATOMS: atom_id res chain seq x y z
N MET A 1 -44.84 -82.02 -22.42
CA MET A 1 -45.17 -80.61 -22.73
C MET A 1 -44.66 -79.76 -21.57
N PRO A 2 -43.75 -78.80 -21.79
CA PRO A 2 -43.22 -77.97 -20.70
C PRO A 2 -44.24 -76.91 -20.27
N ALA A 3 -44.28 -76.62 -18.96
CA ALA A 3 -45.19 -75.67 -18.34
C ALA A 3 -44.89 -74.21 -18.77
N PRO A 4 -45.91 -73.34 -18.84
CA PRO A 4 -45.72 -71.94 -19.22
C PRO A 4 -44.93 -71.17 -18.14
N VAL A 5 -43.90 -70.45 -18.60
CA VAL A 5 -43.08 -69.54 -17.80
C VAL A 5 -43.94 -68.38 -17.33
N SER A 6 -44.14 -68.26 -16.01
CA SER A 6 -44.78 -67.09 -15.40
C SER A 6 -43.74 -65.99 -15.21
N LEU A 7 -43.94 -64.86 -15.89
CA LEU A 7 -43.17 -63.63 -15.66
C LEU A 7 -43.37 -63.16 -14.22
N PRO A 8 -42.31 -62.78 -13.48
CA PRO A 8 -42.47 -62.23 -12.14
C PRO A 8 -43.22 -60.91 -12.22
N ASN A 9 -44.32 -60.87 -11.47
CA ASN A 9 -45.20 -59.72 -11.30
C ASN A 9 -44.44 -58.62 -10.55
N LEU A 10 -43.73 -57.75 -11.29
CA LEU A 10 -43.00 -56.62 -10.72
C LEU A 10 -44.01 -55.58 -10.25
N ARG A 11 -44.27 -55.56 -8.93
CA ARG A 11 -45.10 -54.54 -8.28
C ARG A 11 -44.50 -53.14 -8.53
N PRO A 12 -45.32 -52.11 -8.79
CA PRO A 12 -44.87 -50.73 -9.02
C PRO A 12 -44.35 -50.02 -7.75
N THR A 13 -44.03 -50.75 -6.69
CA THR A 13 -43.55 -50.20 -5.40
C THR A 13 -42.02 -50.07 -5.30
N GLN A 14 -41.27 -50.45 -6.33
CA GLN A 14 -39.80 -50.30 -6.37
C GLN A 14 -39.33 -48.96 -6.95
N LEU A 15 -40.23 -48.06 -7.32
CA LEU A 15 -39.89 -46.63 -7.34
C LEU A 15 -39.86 -46.16 -5.88
N ARG A 16 -38.81 -46.58 -5.16
CA ARG A 16 -38.31 -45.86 -3.99
C ARG A 16 -38.14 -44.42 -4.47
N LEU A 17 -39.15 -43.59 -4.21
CA LEU A 17 -38.99 -42.17 -4.19
C LEU A 17 -37.79 -41.93 -3.28
N TYR A 18 -36.68 -41.52 -3.86
CA TYR A 18 -35.71 -40.69 -3.19
C TYR A 18 -36.47 -39.41 -2.86
N ARG A 19 -37.28 -39.48 -1.79
CA ARG A 19 -38.08 -38.38 -1.29
C ARG A 19 -37.06 -37.48 -0.63
N SER A 20 -36.42 -36.64 -1.45
CA SER A 20 -35.70 -35.46 -0.99
C SER A 20 -36.67 -34.78 -0.02
N GLN A 21 -36.37 -34.84 1.28
CA GLN A 21 -37.10 -34.08 2.29
C GLN A 21 -36.61 -32.64 2.14
N PRO A 22 -37.25 -31.80 1.31
CA PRO A 22 -36.64 -30.57 0.85
C PRO A 22 -36.44 -29.63 2.03
N GLN A 23 -37.37 -29.69 3.00
CA GLN A 23 -37.40 -28.83 4.18
C GLN A 23 -36.21 -29.02 5.12
N ARG A 24 -35.74 -30.27 5.35
CA ARG A 24 -34.59 -30.52 6.21
C ARG A 24 -33.29 -30.11 5.53
N THR A 25 -33.17 -30.37 4.24
CA THR A 25 -32.00 -29.98 3.45
C THR A 25 -31.91 -28.46 3.31
N THR A 26 -33.02 -27.75 3.04
CA THR A 26 -33.04 -26.28 2.96
C THR A 26 -32.69 -25.63 4.29
N LEU A 27 -33.19 -26.16 5.41
CA LEU A 27 -32.86 -25.64 6.74
C LEU A 27 -31.37 -25.80 7.04
N LEU A 28 -30.79 -26.96 6.71
CA LEU A 28 -29.35 -27.19 6.85
C LEU A 28 -28.52 -26.23 6.00
N TRP A 29 -28.94 -25.95 4.76
CA TRP A 29 -28.26 -24.97 3.90
C TRP A 29 -28.37 -23.54 4.44
N VAL A 30 -29.53 -23.13 4.95
CA VAL A 30 -29.70 -21.80 5.55
C VAL A 30 -28.83 -21.65 6.78
N VAL A 31 -28.79 -22.68 7.65
CA VAL A 31 -27.91 -22.68 8.84
C VAL A 31 -26.44 -22.62 8.42
N LEU A 32 -26.04 -23.42 7.42
CA LEU A 32 -24.66 -23.41 6.92
C LEU A 32 -24.27 -22.03 6.37
N VAL A 33 -25.12 -21.43 5.54
CA VAL A 33 -24.89 -20.09 4.99
C VAL A 33 -24.80 -19.05 6.11
N LEU A 34 -25.66 -19.14 7.12
CA LEU A 34 -25.65 -18.22 8.25
C LEU A 34 -24.39 -18.38 9.11
N VAL A 35 -23.92 -19.61 9.33
CA VAL A 35 -22.65 -19.87 10.04
C VAL A 35 -21.46 -19.34 9.23
N VAL A 36 -21.43 -19.58 7.92
CA VAL A 36 -20.36 -19.07 7.05
C VAL A 36 -20.37 -17.53 7.00
N ALA A 37 -21.56 -16.92 6.87
CA ALA A 37 -21.70 -15.48 6.90
C ALA A 37 -21.26 -14.89 8.25
N ALA A 38 -21.64 -15.51 9.36
CA ALA A 38 -21.19 -15.11 10.69
C ALA A 38 -19.67 -15.26 10.84
N ALA A 39 -19.09 -16.35 10.34
CA ALA A 39 -17.64 -16.56 10.35
C ALA A 39 -16.89 -15.53 9.50
N MET A 40 -17.44 -15.13 8.35
CA MET A 40 -16.85 -14.08 7.50
C MET A 40 -17.02 -12.67 8.08
N LEU A 41 -18.10 -12.41 8.81
CA LEU A 41 -18.34 -11.13 9.47
C LEU A 41 -17.60 -11.00 10.81
N ALA A 42 -17.24 -12.12 11.45
CA ALA A 42 -16.57 -12.12 12.74
C ALA A 42 -15.30 -11.27 12.76
N PRO A 43 -14.36 -11.33 11.79
CA PRO A 43 -13.18 -10.46 11.76
C PRO A 43 -13.51 -8.97 11.70
N VAL A 44 -14.55 -8.59 10.94
CA VAL A 44 -14.96 -7.18 10.79
C VAL A 44 -15.55 -6.65 12.09
N VAL A 45 -16.42 -7.43 12.73
CA VAL A 45 -17.03 -7.07 14.03
C VAL A 45 -15.96 -7.04 15.12
N LEU A 46 -15.06 -8.02 15.16
CA LEU A 46 -13.92 -8.04 16.08
C LEU A 46 -13.06 -6.79 15.91
N ASN A 47 -12.69 -6.43 14.68
CA ASN A 47 -11.87 -5.25 14.39
C ASN A 47 -12.54 -3.92 14.83
N LYS A 48 -13.87 -3.85 14.84
CA LYS A 48 -14.61 -2.66 15.31
C LYS A 48 -14.69 -2.56 16.84
N VAL A 49 -14.64 -3.69 17.54
CA VAL A 49 -14.84 -3.78 19.00
C VAL A 49 -13.51 -3.82 19.74
N THR A 50 -12.45 -4.39 19.13
CA THR A 50 -11.10 -4.28 19.68
C THR A 50 -10.62 -2.85 19.53
N PRO A 51 -10.22 -2.16 20.63
CA PRO A 51 -9.45 -0.93 20.53
C PRO A 51 -8.27 -1.22 19.61
N SER A 52 -8.02 -0.36 18.62
CA SER A 52 -6.82 -0.48 17.80
C SER A 52 -5.64 -0.61 18.76
N ALA A 53 -5.01 -1.79 18.80
CA ALA A 53 -3.76 -1.94 19.51
C ALA A 53 -2.88 -0.81 18.98
N GLN A 54 -2.46 0.12 19.85
CA GLN A 54 -1.55 1.18 19.45
C GLN A 54 -0.41 0.49 18.72
N GLN A 55 -0.26 0.79 17.43
CA GLN A 55 0.77 0.15 16.60
C GLN A 55 2.08 0.36 17.35
N ALA A 56 2.73 -0.75 17.73
CA ALA A 56 3.96 -0.70 18.47
C ALA A 56 4.93 0.19 17.69
N THR A 57 5.34 1.30 18.30
CA THR A 57 6.35 2.17 17.75
C THR A 57 7.70 1.53 17.96
N THR A 58 8.58 1.70 16.98
CA THR A 58 9.96 1.22 17.09
C THR A 58 10.91 2.35 16.72
N PRO A 59 12.14 2.34 17.26
CA PRO A 59 13.17 3.27 16.84
C PRO A 59 13.37 3.23 15.32
N LEU A 60 13.59 4.40 14.72
CA LEU A 60 13.80 4.55 13.29
C LEU A 60 15.23 4.10 12.90
N VAL A 61 15.40 2.79 12.77
CA VAL A 61 16.73 2.16 12.64
C VAL A 61 16.76 1.22 11.46
N VAL A 62 17.66 1.50 10.52
CA VAL A 62 17.93 0.63 9.38
C VAL A 62 19.03 -0.35 9.74
N LYS A 63 18.86 -1.63 9.41
CA LYS A 63 19.80 -2.70 9.77
C LYS A 63 20.36 -3.38 8.53
N ASP A 64 21.63 -3.78 8.60
CA ASP A 64 22.19 -4.75 7.67
C ASP A 64 21.61 -6.14 7.99
N PRO A 65 20.89 -6.80 7.07
CA PRO A 65 20.40 -8.16 7.28
C PRO A 65 21.51 -9.22 7.45
N VAL A 66 22.76 -8.93 7.06
CA VAL A 66 23.87 -9.87 7.08
C VAL A 66 24.86 -9.57 8.22
N ALA A 67 25.39 -8.35 8.30
CA ALA A 67 26.39 -8.01 9.32
C ALA A 67 25.80 -7.56 10.67
N GLY A 68 24.51 -7.22 10.73
CA GLY A 68 23.83 -6.77 11.95
C GLY A 68 24.22 -5.37 12.42
N ALA A 69 24.94 -4.60 11.60
CA ALA A 69 25.19 -3.19 11.84
C ALA A 69 23.90 -2.38 11.67
N GLU A 70 23.76 -1.27 12.40
CA GLU A 70 22.54 -0.48 12.47
C GLU A 70 22.84 1.02 12.31
N ILE A 71 21.98 1.72 11.56
CA ILE A 71 22.00 3.19 11.39
C ILE A 71 20.70 3.74 11.94
N ARG A 72 20.79 4.72 12.84
CA ARG A 72 19.62 5.43 13.37
C ARG A 72 19.31 6.65 12.49
N LEU A 73 18.19 6.59 11.78
CA LEU A 73 17.77 7.64 10.86
C LEU A 73 17.35 8.93 11.56
N ALA A 74 16.76 8.81 12.76
CA ALA A 74 16.36 9.95 13.58
C ALA A 74 16.16 9.51 15.03
N ASP A 75 16.22 10.47 15.96
CA ASP A 75 15.80 10.27 17.36
C ASP A 75 14.27 10.34 17.50
N ARG A 76 13.59 9.47 16.75
CA ARG A 76 12.14 9.29 16.79
C ARG A 76 11.78 7.82 16.74
N GLU A 77 10.59 7.52 17.26
CA GLU A 77 9.95 6.23 17.08
C GLU A 77 8.77 6.38 16.12
N CYS A 78 8.65 5.43 15.19
CA CYS A 78 7.52 5.36 14.28
C CYS A 78 6.92 3.96 14.26
N PRO A 79 5.60 3.84 13.99
CA PRO A 79 4.97 2.56 13.69
C PRO A 79 5.73 1.82 12.60
N VAL A 80 5.95 0.53 12.80
CA VAL A 80 6.47 -0.35 11.74
C VAL A 80 5.44 -0.45 10.62
N ASP A 81 5.91 -0.31 9.39
CA ASP A 81 5.09 -0.61 8.22
C ASP A 81 5.16 -2.10 7.88
N ALA A 82 4.14 -2.84 8.31
CA ALA A 82 4.02 -4.27 8.04
C ALA A 82 3.80 -4.58 6.54
N MET A 83 3.48 -3.58 5.72
CA MET A 83 3.27 -3.70 4.29
C MET A 83 4.49 -3.26 3.47
N ALA A 84 5.60 -2.87 4.12
CA ALA A 84 6.84 -2.55 3.43
C ALA A 84 7.32 -3.77 2.60
N LEU A 85 7.65 -3.53 1.32
CA LEU A 85 8.05 -4.57 0.37
C LEU A 85 9.30 -5.31 0.83
N THR A 86 10.19 -4.61 1.54
CA THR A 86 11.48 -5.14 2.00
C THR A 86 11.48 -5.65 3.43
N GLY A 87 10.37 -5.52 4.16
CA GLY A 87 10.30 -5.82 5.59
C GLY A 87 11.05 -4.83 6.50
N GLN A 88 11.67 -3.78 5.93
CA GLN A 88 12.25 -2.65 6.68
C GLN A 88 11.57 -1.35 6.24
N GLY A 89 10.43 -1.04 6.88
CA GLY A 89 9.74 0.21 6.65
C GLY A 89 8.99 0.73 7.87
N TRP A 90 8.69 2.03 7.83
CA TRP A 90 8.06 2.77 8.90
C TRP A 90 7.01 3.71 8.33
N ASN A 91 5.94 3.90 9.08
CA ASN A 91 4.87 4.83 8.76
C ASN A 91 4.80 5.91 9.85
N CYS A 92 5.67 6.90 9.74
CA CYS A 92 5.63 8.10 10.57
C CYS A 92 4.41 8.97 10.15
N PRO A 93 3.90 9.86 11.02
CA PRO A 93 2.75 10.71 10.70
C PRO A 93 2.91 11.52 9.39
N GLY A 94 2.37 11.01 8.29
CA GLY A 94 2.47 11.61 6.96
C GLY A 94 3.80 11.41 6.25
N LEU A 95 4.66 10.50 6.72
CA LEU A 95 5.91 10.14 6.07
C LEU A 95 6.08 8.61 6.10
N HIS A 96 6.14 8.01 4.94
CA HIS A 96 6.45 6.60 4.75
C HIS A 96 7.93 6.45 4.37
N ILE A 97 8.60 5.53 5.05
CA ILE A 97 10.04 5.30 4.91
C ILE A 97 10.23 3.82 4.64
N GLU A 98 11.00 3.51 3.61
CA GLU A 98 11.32 2.14 3.27
C GLU A 98 12.81 2.01 2.92
N SER A 99 13.46 1.00 3.50
CA SER A 99 14.87 0.72 3.26
C SER A 99 15.03 -0.57 2.48
N LEU A 100 15.86 -0.56 1.45
CA LEU A 100 16.21 -1.73 0.66
C LEU A 100 17.71 -1.97 0.71
N THR A 101 18.10 -3.22 0.88
CA THR A 101 19.50 -3.64 0.77
C THR A 101 19.73 -4.24 -0.62
N THR A 102 20.73 -3.75 -1.33
CA THR A 102 21.15 -4.24 -2.64
C THR A 102 22.58 -4.79 -2.57
N PRO A 103 22.76 -6.10 -2.79
CA PRO A 103 24.10 -6.68 -2.86
C PRO A 103 24.76 -6.28 -4.19
N HIS A 104 25.98 -5.72 -4.12
CA HIS A 104 26.83 -5.41 -5.28
C HIS A 104 26.21 -4.48 -6.33
N ALA A 105 25.90 -3.25 -5.92
CA ALA A 105 25.52 -2.17 -6.84
C ALA A 105 26.75 -1.72 -7.65
N GLY A 106 26.77 -1.98 -8.96
CA GLY A 106 27.86 -1.54 -9.84
C GLY A 106 27.90 -0.01 -9.99
N ASP A 107 26.80 0.56 -10.50
CA ASP A 107 26.59 2.01 -10.54
C ASP A 107 25.61 2.41 -9.41
N PRO A 108 26.09 3.10 -8.37
CA PRO A 108 25.28 3.46 -7.21
C PRO A 108 24.24 4.55 -7.50
N ASP A 109 24.46 5.44 -8.46
CA ASP A 109 23.48 6.46 -8.84
C ASP A 109 22.32 5.80 -9.60
N LEU A 110 22.65 4.92 -10.54
CA LEU A 110 21.66 4.13 -11.26
C LEU A 110 20.90 3.19 -10.32
N THR A 111 21.58 2.62 -9.32
CA THR A 111 20.96 1.77 -8.30
C THR A 111 19.98 2.57 -7.46
N LEU A 112 20.38 3.74 -6.97
CA LEU A 112 19.50 4.65 -6.24
C LEU A 112 18.22 4.97 -7.03
N ARG A 113 18.36 5.35 -8.30
CA ARG A 113 17.21 5.64 -9.17
C ARG A 113 16.31 4.42 -9.38
N ARG A 114 16.90 3.23 -9.61
CA ARG A 114 16.14 1.97 -9.81
C ARG A 114 15.39 1.54 -8.57
N MET A 115 15.98 1.69 -7.39
CA MET A 115 15.36 1.33 -6.11
C MET A 115 14.28 2.33 -5.73
N PHE A 116 14.52 3.62 -5.93
CA PHE A 116 13.48 4.64 -5.78
C PHE A 116 12.28 4.30 -6.66
N ARG A 117 12.51 4.03 -7.96
CA ARG A 117 11.47 3.63 -8.90
C ARG A 117 10.67 2.40 -8.42
N PHE A 118 11.37 1.39 -7.92
CA PHE A 118 10.76 0.17 -7.44
C PHE A 118 9.81 0.42 -6.25
N VAL A 119 10.22 1.24 -5.28
CA VAL A 119 9.39 1.57 -4.10
C VAL A 119 8.29 2.57 -4.43
N ALA A 120 8.60 3.59 -5.22
CA ALA A 120 7.65 4.65 -5.56
C ALA A 120 6.63 4.21 -6.61
N GLY A 121 6.91 3.17 -7.40
CA GLY A 121 6.03 2.71 -8.48
C GLY A 121 5.97 3.67 -9.67
N THR A 122 7.02 4.48 -9.86
CA THR A 122 7.07 5.56 -10.86
C THR A 122 7.89 5.17 -12.09
N ASP A 123 8.05 6.10 -13.02
CA ASP A 123 9.16 6.05 -13.99
C ASP A 123 10.52 6.25 -13.30
N LEU A 124 11.60 5.96 -14.03
CA LEU A 124 12.94 6.15 -13.50
C LEU A 124 13.15 7.65 -13.23
N PRO A 125 13.42 8.06 -11.98
CA PRO A 125 13.50 9.47 -11.64
C PRO A 125 14.70 10.10 -12.35
N GLU A 126 14.52 11.32 -12.88
CA GLU A 126 15.58 12.10 -13.55
C GLU A 126 16.17 13.21 -12.67
N GLY A 127 15.68 13.34 -11.43
CA GLY A 127 16.11 14.38 -10.48
C GLY A 127 17.62 14.41 -10.21
N ASP A 128 18.11 15.56 -9.75
CA ASP A 128 19.52 15.73 -9.41
C ASP A 128 19.91 14.87 -8.22
N ILE A 129 21.16 14.40 -8.25
CA ILE A 129 21.77 13.61 -7.18
C ILE A 129 22.85 14.43 -6.50
N LEU A 130 22.62 14.80 -5.25
CA LEU A 130 23.66 15.30 -4.35
C LEU A 130 24.57 14.14 -3.94
N ARG A 131 25.88 14.37 -3.95
CA ARG A 131 26.89 13.36 -3.62
C ARG A 131 27.77 13.86 -2.47
N ALA A 132 27.98 13.02 -1.47
CA ALA A 132 28.93 13.24 -0.38
C ALA A 132 29.69 11.92 -0.13
N GLY A 133 30.90 11.81 -0.66
CA GLY A 133 31.65 10.54 -0.68
C GLY A 133 30.85 9.44 -1.39
N GLU A 134 30.60 8.34 -0.68
CA GLU A 134 29.78 7.21 -1.16
C GLU A 134 28.27 7.37 -0.89
N GLN A 135 27.87 8.49 -0.30
CA GLN A 135 26.47 8.76 -0.02
C GLN A 135 25.86 9.57 -1.15
N ARG A 136 24.62 9.23 -1.50
CA ARG A 136 23.85 9.94 -2.52
C ARG A 136 22.51 10.33 -1.96
N LEU A 137 22.01 11.50 -2.35
CA LEU A 137 20.65 11.97 -2.09
C LEU A 137 20.03 12.35 -3.43
N LEU A 138 18.94 11.68 -3.78
CA LEU A 138 18.10 11.98 -4.92
C LEU A 138 16.85 12.72 -4.44
N ILE A 139 16.52 13.83 -5.10
CA ILE A 139 15.27 14.54 -4.91
C ILE A 139 14.46 14.41 -6.19
N GLU A 140 13.29 13.78 -6.10
CA GLU A 140 12.46 13.53 -7.28
C GLU A 140 11.63 14.78 -7.62
N PRO A 141 11.71 15.29 -8.86
CA PRO A 141 11.12 16.59 -9.22
C PRO A 141 9.59 16.56 -9.32
N ASN A 142 8.97 15.41 -9.59
CA ASN A 142 7.52 15.27 -9.71
C ASN A 142 6.81 15.07 -8.35
N GLY A 143 7.56 15.13 -7.24
CA GLY A 143 6.97 15.08 -5.91
C GLY A 143 6.69 13.66 -5.40
N HIS A 144 7.28 12.63 -6.00
CA HIS A 144 7.07 11.24 -5.57
C HIS A 144 7.86 10.85 -4.32
N GLY A 145 8.89 11.60 -3.98
CA GLY A 145 9.65 11.44 -2.75
C GLY A 145 11.11 11.86 -2.91
N ILE A 146 11.90 11.45 -1.94
CA ILE A 146 13.36 11.55 -1.98
C ILE A 146 13.95 10.18 -1.64
N ALA A 147 15.20 9.94 -2.01
CA ALA A 147 15.91 8.75 -1.55
C ALA A 147 17.37 9.04 -1.23
N MET A 148 17.87 8.35 -0.23
CA MET A 148 19.28 8.34 0.14
C MET A 148 19.87 6.98 -0.13
N SER A 149 21.13 6.90 -0.56
CA SER A 149 21.86 5.63 -0.58
C SER A 149 23.08 5.66 0.31
N THR A 150 23.37 4.54 0.96
CA THR A 150 24.58 4.35 1.76
C THR A 150 25.26 3.01 1.56
N SER A 151 26.57 2.98 1.74
CA SER A 151 27.38 1.77 1.79
C SER A 151 28.02 1.51 3.17
N GLN A 152 27.66 2.30 4.19
CA GLN A 152 28.25 2.17 5.54
C GLN A 152 27.97 0.81 6.18
N LEU A 153 26.84 0.20 5.82
CA LEU A 153 26.36 -1.06 6.38
C LEU A 153 26.87 -2.29 5.62
N GLY A 154 28.08 -2.23 5.03
CA GLY A 154 28.70 -3.36 4.31
C GLY A 154 28.05 -3.73 2.97
N ALA A 155 26.83 -3.25 2.70
CA ALA A 155 26.10 -3.38 1.45
C ALA A 155 25.50 -2.04 1.02
N SER A 156 25.14 -1.90 -0.27
CA SER A 156 24.48 -0.69 -0.76
C SER A 156 23.02 -0.71 -0.32
N GLN A 157 22.68 0.16 0.62
CA GLN A 157 21.32 0.40 1.04
C GLN A 157 20.74 1.65 0.40
N VAL A 158 19.45 1.61 0.10
CA VAL A 158 18.68 2.75 -0.40
C VAL A 158 17.50 2.94 0.53
N ILE A 159 17.36 4.15 1.06
CA ILE A 159 16.28 4.55 1.96
C ILE A 159 15.42 5.56 1.21
N VAL A 160 14.16 5.20 0.99
CA VAL A 160 13.19 6.00 0.24
C VAL A 160 12.23 6.64 1.23
N PHE A 161 12.03 7.95 1.08
CA PHE A 161 11.11 8.74 1.90
C PHE A 161 10.01 9.29 0.99
N ARG A 162 8.75 8.99 1.32
CA ARG A 162 7.56 9.41 0.57
C ARG A 162 6.53 10.00 1.50
N GLY A 163 5.81 11.04 1.08
CA GLY A 163 4.91 11.76 1.98
C GLY A 163 5.28 13.23 2.12
N ARG A 164 4.84 13.82 3.23
CA ARG A 164 5.04 15.21 3.63
C ARG A 164 6.47 15.41 4.13
N ILE A 165 7.40 15.50 3.19
CA ILE A 165 8.84 15.70 3.45
C ILE A 165 9.09 16.99 4.22
N ASN A 166 8.42 18.08 3.83
CA ASN A 166 8.52 19.39 4.47
C ASN A 166 8.10 19.41 5.95
N GLU A 167 7.14 18.57 6.36
CA GLU A 167 6.72 18.42 7.76
C GLU A 167 7.65 17.52 8.57
N ASN A 168 8.49 16.71 7.90
CA ASN A 168 9.36 15.70 8.52
C ASN A 168 10.84 15.92 8.16
N LEU A 169 11.24 17.19 7.99
CA LEU A 169 12.61 17.56 7.62
C LEU A 169 13.65 17.11 8.63
N ASP A 170 13.30 17.04 9.91
CA ASP A 170 14.23 16.58 10.94
C ASP A 170 14.62 15.11 10.76
N ILE A 171 13.68 14.26 10.30
CA ILE A 171 13.99 12.86 9.97
C ILE A 171 14.92 12.80 8.76
N VAL A 172 14.61 13.57 7.71
CA VAL A 172 15.39 13.57 6.46
C VAL A 172 16.80 14.13 6.68
N THR A 173 16.90 15.28 7.33
CA THR A 173 18.20 15.91 7.63
C THR A 173 19.00 15.13 8.65
N GLY A 174 18.35 14.52 9.65
CA GLY A 174 18.98 13.60 10.60
C GLY A 174 19.54 12.36 9.89
N SER A 175 18.77 11.76 8.99
CA SER A 175 19.19 10.60 8.20
C SER A 175 20.41 10.94 7.35
N TRP A 176 20.40 12.10 6.68
CA TRP A 176 21.54 12.55 5.89
C TRP A 176 22.78 12.74 6.75
N ARG A 177 22.65 13.37 7.92
CA ARG A 177 23.78 13.59 8.83
C ARG A 177 24.36 12.27 9.34
N GLU A 178 23.51 11.32 9.70
CA GLU A 178 23.97 10.01 10.16
C GLU A 178 24.70 9.24 9.04
N ILE A 179 24.16 9.31 7.82
CA ILE A 179 24.66 8.56 6.67
C ILE A 179 25.91 9.20 6.05
N SER A 180 26.01 10.53 6.03
CA SER A 180 27.12 11.26 5.38
C SER A 180 28.16 11.79 6.34
N GLY A 181 27.81 11.98 7.62
CA GLY A 181 28.62 12.74 8.58
C GLY A 181 28.57 14.26 8.34
N GLU A 182 27.83 14.73 7.33
CA GLU A 182 27.74 16.13 6.93
C GLU A 182 26.33 16.69 7.14
N GLU A 183 26.24 18.01 7.32
CA GLU A 183 24.92 18.66 7.27
C GLU A 183 24.39 18.74 5.85
N LEU A 184 23.07 18.66 5.71
CA LEU A 184 22.44 18.87 4.42
C LEU A 184 22.70 20.31 3.94
N PRO A 185 23.20 20.52 2.70
CA PRO A 185 23.46 21.86 2.18
C PRO A 185 22.21 22.74 2.23
N GLU A 186 22.40 24.03 2.54
CA GLU A 186 21.27 24.94 2.80
C GLU A 186 20.32 25.05 1.60
N ILE A 187 20.86 25.10 0.37
CA ILE A 187 20.08 25.12 -0.88
C ILE A 187 19.13 23.92 -0.96
N VAL A 188 19.62 22.75 -0.55
CA VAL A 188 18.83 21.50 -0.58
C VAL A 188 17.80 21.51 0.55
N ARG A 189 18.16 22.01 1.72
CA ARG A 189 17.24 22.17 2.86
C ARG A 189 16.08 23.11 2.52
N GLU A 190 16.36 24.25 1.90
CA GLU A 190 15.35 25.20 1.41
C GLU A 190 14.44 24.54 0.37
N LEU A 191 15.01 23.78 -0.58
CA LEU A 191 14.25 23.02 -1.56
C LEU A 191 13.27 22.05 -0.86
N LEU A 192 13.73 21.31 0.15
CA LEU A 192 12.90 20.38 0.90
C LEU A 192 11.83 21.07 1.76
N GLN A 193 12.08 22.29 2.27
CA GLN A 193 11.05 23.09 2.96
C GLN A 193 9.90 23.47 2.03
N SER A 194 10.22 23.77 0.76
CA SER A 194 9.24 24.06 -0.28
C SER A 194 8.63 22.80 -0.93
N TYR A 195 9.07 21.61 -0.54
CA TYR A 195 8.65 20.37 -1.16
C TYR A 195 7.18 20.06 -0.84
N THR A 196 6.36 19.98 -1.89
CA THR A 196 4.91 19.73 -1.80
C THR A 196 4.50 18.36 -2.31
N GLY A 197 5.46 17.56 -2.75
CA GLY A 197 5.21 16.20 -3.22
C GLY A 197 4.59 15.35 -2.12
N THR A 198 3.49 14.66 -2.42
CA THR A 198 2.82 13.81 -1.44
C THR A 198 3.33 12.38 -1.48
N GLY A 199 3.97 11.92 -2.57
CA GLY A 199 4.54 10.56 -2.71
C GLY A 199 3.60 9.40 -2.34
N SER A 200 2.31 9.69 -2.16
CA SER A 200 1.36 8.88 -1.39
C SER A 200 0.27 8.31 -2.29
N ASP A 201 0.64 7.84 -3.47
CA ASP A 201 -0.29 7.04 -4.29
C ASP A 201 -0.33 5.57 -3.82
N ALA A 202 0.10 5.30 -2.58
CA ALA A 202 -0.32 4.14 -1.80
C ALA A 202 -1.56 4.44 -0.91
N ALA A 203 -2.17 5.62 -1.04
CA ALA A 203 -3.39 6.00 -0.32
C ALA A 203 -4.69 5.49 -0.95
N ASP A 204 -4.65 4.83 -2.11
CA ASP A 204 -5.71 3.90 -2.52
C ASP A 204 -5.42 2.53 -1.89
N ASN A 205 -5.53 2.51 -0.56
CA ASN A 205 -5.75 1.28 0.18
C ASN A 205 -7.07 0.67 -0.36
N PRO A 206 -7.09 -0.53 -0.99
CA PRO A 206 -8.33 -1.14 -1.50
C PRO A 206 -9.35 -1.47 -0.40
N LEU A 207 -9.03 -1.19 0.88
CA LEU A 207 -9.93 -1.34 2.03
C LEU A 207 -10.49 -0.01 2.56
N ARG A 208 -10.20 1.14 1.95
CA ARG A 208 -10.84 2.40 2.32
C ARG A 208 -12.16 2.52 1.56
N ALA A 209 -13.28 2.28 2.24
CA ALA A 209 -14.61 2.56 1.69
C ALA A 209 -14.67 4.03 1.23
N PRO A 210 -15.26 4.33 0.07
CA PRO A 210 -15.37 5.71 -0.40
C PRO A 210 -16.20 6.50 0.61
N GLU A 211 -15.61 7.59 1.10
CA GLU A 211 -16.32 8.59 1.88
C GLU A 211 -17.47 9.15 1.01
N PRO A 212 -18.72 9.18 1.50
CA PRO A 212 -19.83 9.67 0.69
C PRO A 212 -19.63 11.17 0.43
N GLN A 213 -19.34 11.52 -0.83
CA GLN A 213 -19.34 12.91 -1.27
C GLN A 213 -20.71 13.53 -0.99
N PRO A 214 -20.79 14.75 -0.44
CA PRO A 214 -22.05 15.46 -0.32
C PRO A 214 -22.55 15.81 -1.72
N VAL A 215 -23.60 15.12 -2.17
CA VAL A 215 -24.29 15.39 -3.43
C VAL A 215 -24.88 16.80 -3.37
N HIS A 216 -24.21 17.76 -4.01
CA HIS A 216 -24.85 19.02 -4.35
C HIS A 216 -25.86 18.75 -5.46
N ASN A 217 -27.13 18.81 -5.08
CA ASN A 217 -28.27 18.66 -5.97
C ASN A 217 -28.19 19.66 -7.13
N ALA A 218 -27.99 19.15 -8.35
CA ALA A 218 -28.36 19.86 -9.56
C ALA A 218 -29.91 19.90 -9.63
N ALA A 219 -30.48 21.10 -9.57
CA ALA A 219 -31.88 21.31 -9.90
C ALA A 219 -32.08 21.32 -11.43
N PRO A 220 -33.25 20.88 -11.94
CA PRO A 220 -33.48 20.64 -13.36
C PRO A 220 -33.88 21.91 -14.16
N HIS A 221 -33.61 21.85 -15.47
CA HIS A 221 -33.90 22.83 -16.53
C HIS A 221 -35.35 23.39 -16.54
N PRO A 222 -35.60 24.46 -17.33
CA PRO A 222 -36.13 24.17 -18.67
C PRO A 222 -35.57 25.01 -19.82
N SER A 223 -35.60 24.37 -20.97
CA SER A 223 -35.38 24.84 -22.34
C SER A 223 -36.12 26.13 -22.73
N THR A 224 -35.48 27.00 -23.50
CA THR A 224 -36.20 27.87 -24.46
C THR A 224 -35.33 28.20 -25.70
N GLN A 225 -35.72 27.58 -26.81
CA GLN A 225 -35.77 28.04 -28.21
C GLN A 225 -34.52 28.59 -28.92
N ALA A 226 -34.19 27.88 -30.01
CA ALA A 226 -33.40 28.35 -31.13
C ALA A 226 -34.18 29.36 -32.00
N HIS A 227 -33.49 30.38 -32.52
CA HIS A 227 -33.65 30.96 -33.87
C HIS A 227 -32.48 31.94 -34.13
N THR A 228 -31.51 31.62 -35.00
CA THR A 228 -31.43 32.03 -36.42
C THR A 228 -30.74 33.40 -36.64
N VAL A 229 -29.52 33.33 -37.21
CA VAL A 229 -28.92 34.25 -38.23
C VAL A 229 -28.63 35.71 -37.82
N ARG A 230 -27.35 36.14 -37.88
CA ARG A 230 -26.73 36.87 -39.03
C ARG A 230 -25.30 37.34 -38.73
N ARG A 231 -24.39 37.02 -39.65
CA ARG A 231 -23.03 37.54 -39.84
C ARG A 231 -23.07 39.02 -40.26
N VAL A 232 -22.28 39.91 -39.67
CA VAL A 232 -21.74 41.13 -40.33
C VAL A 232 -20.41 41.53 -39.67
N VAL A 233 -19.36 41.51 -40.51
CA VAL A 233 -18.06 42.23 -40.51
C VAL A 233 -17.28 42.35 -39.20
#